data_AF-A0A955HDB1-F1
#
_entry.id   AF-A0A955HDB1-F1
#
_cell.length_a   1.000
_cell.length_b   1.000
_cell.length_c   1.000
_cell.angle_alpha   90.00
_cell.angle_beta   90.00
_cell.angle_gamma   90.00
#
_symmetry.space_group_name_H-M   'P 1'
#
loop_
_entity.id
_entity.type
_entity.pdbx_description
1 polymer ?
#
loop_
_entity_poly.entity_id
_entity_poly.type
_entity_poly.pdbx_seq_one_letter_code
_entity_poly.pdbx_strand_id
1 'polypeptide(L)'
;MDIVDILQSFIQFAASSVLPFLLAVAFIAVLFNVVRFFIIGSHDEEGRENARKLALWSTLAFVLILGLWGIVSVFLSAFGIENSTVAPAPDYIEDASFNNPTCSAGQTSRCKEFSGETVCWCQ
;
A
#
# COMPACT_ATOMS: atom_id res chain seq x y z
N MET A 1 -17.53 -18.69 -6.35
CA MET A 1 -16.85 -18.00 -5.24
C MET A 1 -15.80 -18.95 -4.74
N ASP A 2 -14.61 -18.80 -5.30
CA ASP A 2 -13.48 -19.63 -4.98
C ASP A 2 -12.83 -19.14 -3.68
N ILE A 3 -12.16 -20.02 -2.94
CA ILE A 3 -11.43 -19.65 -1.72
C ILE A 3 -10.37 -18.57 -1.98
N VAL A 4 -9.87 -18.51 -3.22
CA VAL A 4 -8.93 -17.49 -3.67
C VAL A 4 -9.58 -16.09 -3.66
N ASP A 5 -10.85 -15.96 -4.03
CA ASP A 5 -11.57 -14.68 -4.05
C ASP A 5 -11.77 -14.12 -2.63
N ILE A 6 -12.05 -15.02 -1.68
CA ILE A 6 -12.21 -14.66 -0.26
C ILE A 6 -10.88 -14.18 0.32
N LEU A 7 -9.78 -14.87 0.00
CA LEU A 7 -8.45 -14.52 0.47
C LEU A 7 -8.00 -13.17 -0.11
N GLN A 8 -8.20 -12.94 -1.41
CA GLN A 8 -7.84 -11.67 -2.05
C GLN A 8 -8.64 -10.49 -1.50
N SER A 9 -9.94 -10.67 -1.26
CA SER A 9 -10.80 -9.63 -0.67
C SER A 9 -10.33 -9.23 0.74
N PHE A 10 -9.94 -10.21 1.56
CA PHE A 10 -9.44 -9.95 2.90
C PHE A 10 -8.10 -9.21 2.89
N ILE A 11 -7.17 -9.60 2.01
CA ILE A 11 -5.86 -8.95 1.87
C ILE A 11 -6.00 -7.50 1.41
N GLN A 12 -6.86 -7.22 0.43
CA GLN A 12 -7.09 -5.85 -0.05
C GLN A 12 -7.75 -4.96 1.02
N PHE A 13 -8.69 -5.51 1.78
CA PHE A 13 -9.31 -4.79 2.90
C PHE A 13 -8.28 -4.46 4.00
N ALA A 14 -7.43 -5.42 4.36
CA ALA A 14 -6.38 -5.22 5.35
C ALA A 14 -5.34 -4.19 4.88
N ALA A 15 -4.91 -4.24 3.62
CA ALA A 15 -3.90 -3.33 3.09
C ALA A 15 -4.41 -1.87 2.97
N SER A 16 -5.66 -1.67 2.58
CA SER A 16 -6.20 -0.33 2.32
C SER A 16 -6.76 0.37 3.56
N SER A 17 -7.36 -0.36 4.50
CA SER A 17 -8.04 0.23 5.67
C SER A 17 -7.35 -0.09 6.99
N VAL A 18 -6.87 -1.32 7.18
CA VAL A 18 -6.33 -1.76 8.48
C VAL A 18 -4.96 -1.14 8.75
N LEU A 19 -4.13 -0.99 7.72
CA LEU A 19 -2.81 -0.37 7.87
C LEU A 19 -2.86 1.10 8.31
N PRO A 20 -3.54 2.03 7.61
CA PRO A 20 -3.57 3.43 8.03
C PRO A 20 -4.19 3.60 9.43
N PHE A 21 -5.15 2.73 9.78
CA PHE A 21 -5.73 2.70 11.12
C PHE A 21 -4.74 2.26 12.20
N LEU A 22 -4.02 1.15 12.01
CA LEU A 22 -3.01 0.69 12.97
C LEU A 22 -1.88 1.71 13.13
N LEU A 23 -1.46 2.34 12.04
CA LEU A 23 -0.39 3.32 12.04
C LEU A 23 -0.79 4.57 12.84
N ALA A 24 -2.06 5.00 12.72
CA ALA A 24 -2.61 6.09 13.52
C ALA A 24 -2.69 5.74 15.02
N VAL A 25 -3.20 4.56 15.38
CA VAL A 25 -3.29 4.12 16.78
C VAL A 25 -1.90 3.97 17.41
N ALA A 26 -0.95 3.40 16.67
CA ALA A 26 0.42 3.24 17.16
C ALA A 26 1.14 4.58 17.34
N PHE A 27 0.91 5.55 16.44
CA PHE A 27 1.42 6.91 16.61
C PHE A 27 0.92 7.55 17.90
N ILE A 28 -0.37 7.42 18.21
CA ILE A 28 -0.96 7.91 19.46
C ILE A 28 -0.36 7.18 20.67
N ALA A 29 -0.20 5.86 20.61
CA ALA A 29 0.38 5.06 21.71
C ALA A 29 1.83 5.46 22.02
N VAL A 30 2.64 5.74 20.99
CA VAL A 30 4.01 6.26 21.16
C VAL A 30 3.99 7.61 21.86
N LEU A 31 3.15 8.55 21.39
CA LEU A 31 3.04 9.88 22.02
C LEU A 31 2.58 9.81 23.48
N PHE A 32 1.54 9.01 23.76
CA PHE A 32 1.02 8.85 25.12
C PHE A 32 2.06 8.26 26.08
N ASN A 33 2.83 7.26 25.62
CA ASN A 33 3.90 6.67 26.44
C ASN A 33 5.06 7.64 26.70
N VAL A 34 5.46 8.46 25.71
CA VAL A 34 6.51 9.48 25.89
C VAL A 34 6.09 10.54 26.91
N VAL A 35 4.85 11.04 26.80
CA VAL A 35 4.32 12.05 27.72
C VAL A 35 4.16 11.49 29.13
N ARG A 36 3.64 10.26 29.27
CA ARG A 36 3.51 9.58 30.56
C ARG A 36 4.87 9.35 31.23
N PHE A 37 5.89 9.02 30.44
CA PHE A 37 7.25 8.80 30.94
C PHE A 37 7.87 10.09 31.51
N PHE A 38 7.72 11.21 30.81
CA PHE A 38 8.27 12.50 31.25
C PHE A 38 7.60 13.06 32.51
N ILE A 39 6.31 12.79 32.74
CA ILE A 39 5.56 13.38 33.87
C ILE A 39 5.61 12.52 35.13
N ILE A 40 5.59 11.19 35.02
CA ILE A 40 5.46 10.28 36.19
C ILE A 40 6.79 9.61 36.55
N GLY A 41 7.70 9.44 35.59
CA GLY A 41 8.92 8.62 35.76
C GLY A 41 10.13 9.32 36.39
N SER A 42 10.00 10.57 36.84
CA SER A 42 11.13 11.37 37.34
C SER A 42 11.52 11.10 38.80
N HIS A 43 10.65 10.49 39.62
CA HIS A 43 10.83 10.48 41.08
C HIS A 43 11.11 9.11 41.70
N ASP A 44 11.09 8.00 40.94
CA ASP A 44 11.22 6.66 41.52
C ASP A 44 12.09 5.73 40.65
N GLU A 45 13.16 5.17 41.22
CA GLU A 45 14.17 4.37 40.52
C GLU A 45 13.59 3.06 39.95
N GLU A 46 12.68 2.41 40.68
CA GLU A 46 11.98 1.16 40.27
C GLU A 46 10.96 1.40 39.15
N GLY A 47 10.25 2.54 39.20
CA GLY A 47 9.33 2.93 38.14
C GLY A 47 10.03 3.12 36.79
N ARG A 48 11.30 3.53 36.81
CA ARG A 48 12.10 3.80 35.62
C ARG A 48 12.51 2.53 34.88
N GLU A 49 12.81 1.45 35.59
CA GLU A 49 13.17 0.17 34.96
C GLU A 49 11.95 -0.47 34.27
N ASN A 50 10.81 -0.49 34.97
CA ASN A 50 9.56 -1.03 34.43
C ASN A 50 9.03 -0.19 33.26
N ALA A 51 9.14 1.14 33.34
CA ALA A 51 8.70 2.02 32.27
C ALA A 51 9.55 1.89 30.99
N ARG A 52 10.87 1.68 31.12
CA ARG A 52 11.73 1.40 29.95
C ARG A 52 11.33 0.13 29.25
N LYS A 53 11.03 -0.92 30.01
CA LYS A 53 10.58 -2.22 29.46
C LYS A 53 9.27 -2.08 28.69
N LEU A 54 8.34 -1.27 29.21
CA LEU A 54 7.05 -1.01 28.59
C LEU A 54 7.18 -0.18 27.29
N ALA A 55 8.06 0.82 27.28
CA ALA A 55 8.35 1.64 26.10
C ALA A 55 9.03 0.83 24.98
N LEU A 56 9.96 -0.05 25.35
CA LEU A 56 10.63 -0.99 24.43
C LEU A 56 9.62 -1.94 23.78
N TRP A 57 8.68 -2.51 24.55
CA TRP A 57 7.64 -3.39 24.01
C TRP A 57 6.71 -2.69 23.03
N SER A 58 6.29 -1.45 23.30
CA SER A 58 5.44 -0.67 22.39
C SER A 58 6.14 -0.33 21.08
N THR A 59 7.41 0.08 21.16
CA THR A 59 8.19 0.45 19.97
C THR A 59 8.49 -0.78 19.12
N LEU A 60 8.79 -1.92 19.76
CA LEU A 60 9.05 -3.17 19.07
C LEU A 60 7.82 -3.70 18.33
N ALA A 61 6.63 -3.64 18.96
CA ALA A 61 5.38 -4.03 18.31
C ALA A 61 5.11 -3.20 17.05
N PHE A 62 5.34 -1.88 17.11
CA PHE A 62 5.16 -0.97 15.98
C PHE A 62 6.06 -1.34 14.80
N VAL A 63 7.36 -1.54 15.07
CA VAL A 63 8.34 -1.89 14.03
C VAL A 63 8.04 -3.26 13.41
N LEU A 64 7.61 -4.25 14.20
CA LEU A 64 7.28 -5.58 13.68
C LEU A 64 6.07 -5.57 12.73
N ILE A 65 5.03 -4.80 13.05
CA ILE A 65 3.84 -4.68 12.19
C ILE A 65 4.21 -4.01 10.85
N LEU A 66 4.97 -2.91 10.91
CA LEU A 66 5.46 -2.23 9.71
C LEU A 66 6.42 -3.12 8.90
N GLY A 67 7.30 -3.83 9.59
CA GLY A 67 8.28 -4.74 8.98
C GLY A 67 7.61 -5.90 8.27
N LEU A 68 6.65 -6.58 8.92
CA LEU A 68 5.93 -7.70 8.32
C LEU A 68 5.08 -7.26 7.12
N TRP A 69 4.35 -6.14 7.22
CA TRP A 69 3.55 -5.66 6.09
C TRP A 69 4.43 -5.13 4.93
N GLY A 70 5.48 -4.39 5.25
CA GLY A 70 6.44 -3.89 4.26
C GLY A 70 7.16 -5.02 3.52
N ILE A 71 7.62 -6.05 4.25
CA ILE A 71 8.23 -7.24 3.66
C ILE A 71 7.21 -7.98 2.79
N VAL A 72 5.97 -8.18 3.25
CA VAL A 72 4.94 -8.84 2.44
C VAL A 72 4.68 -8.09 1.14
N SER A 73 4.60 -6.76 1.16
CA SER A 73 4.42 -5.96 -0.07
C SER A 73 5.57 -6.14 -1.06
N VAL A 74 6.81 -6.19 -0.57
CA VAL A 74 8.00 -6.42 -1.41
C VAL A 74 7.99 -7.85 -1.96
N PHE A 75 7.58 -8.83 -1.17
CA PHE A 75 7.47 -10.21 -1.63
C PHE A 75 6.37 -10.36 -2.71
N LEU A 76 5.20 -9.76 -2.51
CA LEU A 76 4.10 -9.81 -3.50
C LEU A 76 4.49 -9.16 -4.83
N SER A 77 5.19 -8.02 -4.78
CA SER A 77 5.73 -7.37 -5.99
C SER A 77 6.87 -8.18 -6.62
N ALA A 78 7.73 -8.81 -5.82
CA ALA A 78 8.80 -9.68 -6.32
C ALA A 78 8.26 -10.92 -7.04
N PHE A 79 7.10 -11.45 -6.64
CA PHE A 79 6.44 -12.58 -7.31
C PHE A 79 5.47 -12.16 -8.42
N GLY A 80 5.41 -10.87 -8.78
CA GLY A 80 4.56 -10.38 -9.87
C GLY A 80 3.07 -10.57 -9.60
N ILE A 81 2.65 -10.63 -8.34
CA ILE A 81 1.23 -10.65 -7.95
C ILE A 81 0.74 -9.20 -7.97
N GLU A 82 0.80 -8.59 -9.15
CA GLU A 82 0.24 -7.28 -9.40
C GLU A 82 -1.23 -7.52 -9.76
N ASN A 83 -2.16 -6.92 -9.01
CA ASN A 83 -3.58 -6.89 -9.34
C ASN A 83 -3.79 -6.09 -10.63
N SER A 84 -3.39 -6.68 -11.75
CA SER A 84 -3.64 -6.16 -13.08
C SER A 84 -5.13 -6.36 -13.36
N THR A 85 -5.92 -5.34 -13.04
CA THR A 85 -7.26 -5.15 -13.61
C THR A 85 -7.19 -4.77 -15.09
N VAL A 86 -6.06 -5.03 -15.76
CA VAL A 86 -5.95 -4.97 -17.21
C VAL A 86 -6.77 -6.13 -17.74
N ALA A 87 -7.97 -5.82 -18.23
CA ALA A 87 -8.75 -6.76 -19.01
C ALA A 87 -7.83 -7.33 -20.11
N PRO A 88 -7.71 -8.66 -20.26
CA PRO A 88 -6.87 -9.23 -21.29
C PRO A 88 -7.41 -8.74 -22.64
N ALA A 89 -6.62 -7.90 -23.31
CA ALA A 89 -6.89 -7.57 -24.70
C ALA A 89 -6.73 -8.87 -25.51
N PRO A 90 -7.69 -9.19 -26.39
CA PRO A 90 -7.56 -10.38 -27.22
C PRO A 90 -6.35 -10.31 -28.15
N ASP A 91 -5.55 -11.37 -28.15
CA ASP A 91 -4.35 -11.58 -28.99
C ASP A 91 -4.64 -11.60 -30.51
N TYR A 92 -5.91 -11.57 -30.92
CA TYR A 92 -6.29 -11.54 -32.34
C TYR A 92 -6.43 -10.13 -32.93
N ILE A 93 -6.17 -9.08 -32.16
CA ILE A 93 -6.07 -7.70 -32.69
C ILE A 93 -4.60 -7.41 -32.97
N GLU A 94 -4.08 -7.99 -34.05
CA GLU A 94 -2.69 -7.82 -34.46
C GLU A 94 -2.52 -6.61 -35.41
N ASP A 95 -3.04 -5.43 -35.06
CA ASP A 95 -2.73 -4.17 -35.78
C ASP A 95 -3.09 -2.85 -35.08
N ALA A 96 -3.43 -2.82 -33.77
CA ALA A 96 -3.78 -1.56 -33.11
C ALA A 96 -2.61 -0.83 -32.43
N SER A 97 -1.39 -1.41 -32.39
CA SER A 97 -0.34 -0.97 -31.46
C SER A 97 0.79 -0.09 -32.02
N PHE A 98 0.66 0.52 -33.21
CA PHE A 98 1.63 1.56 -33.60
C PHE A 98 1.09 2.99 -33.58
N ASN A 99 -0.24 3.20 -33.52
CA ASN A 99 -0.79 4.55 -33.47
C ASN A 99 -2.00 4.73 -32.53
N ASN A 100 -2.58 3.72 -31.89
CA ASN A 100 -3.78 3.93 -31.07
C ASN A 100 -3.45 3.94 -29.58
N PRO A 101 -3.48 5.09 -28.87
CA PRO A 101 -3.48 5.08 -27.43
C PRO A 101 -4.76 4.38 -26.95
N THR A 102 -4.63 3.34 -26.13
CA THR A 102 -5.77 2.71 -25.46
C THR A 102 -6.33 3.69 -24.43
N CYS A 103 -7.24 4.55 -24.89
CA CYS A 103 -7.93 5.51 -24.02
C CYS A 103 -8.86 4.77 -23.05
N SER A 104 -8.96 5.25 -21.81
CA SER A 104 -9.87 4.64 -20.82
C SER A 104 -11.34 4.72 -21.25
N ALA A 105 -12.17 3.84 -20.69
CA ALA A 105 -13.58 3.71 -21.04
C ALA A 105 -14.32 5.08 -20.95
N GLY A 106 -14.72 5.61 -22.11
CA GLY A 106 -15.39 6.91 -22.23
C GLY A 106 -14.63 8.00 -23.02
N GLN A 107 -13.41 7.73 -23.49
CA GLN A 107 -12.60 8.65 -24.29
C GLN A 107 -12.49 8.22 -25.76
N THR A 108 -12.48 9.18 -26.69
CA THR A 108 -12.31 8.91 -28.13
C THR A 108 -10.87 9.22 -28.55
N SER A 109 -10.19 8.31 -29.25
CA SER A 109 -8.88 8.61 -29.82
C SER A 109 -9.02 9.55 -31.02
N ARG A 110 -8.22 10.63 -31.02
CA ARG A 110 -8.05 11.50 -32.19
C ARG A 110 -6.61 11.45 -32.67
N CYS A 111 -6.46 11.18 -33.96
CA CYS A 111 -5.18 11.15 -34.66
C CYS A 111 -5.07 12.34 -35.61
N LYS A 112 -3.91 12.99 -35.64
CA LYS A 112 -3.60 14.00 -36.64
C LYS A 112 -2.20 13.75 -37.20
N GLU A 113 -2.08 13.87 -38.51
CA GLU A 113 -0.81 13.71 -39.22
C GLU A 113 0.03 14.99 -39.05
N PHE A 114 1.23 14.86 -38.49
CA PHE A 114 2.16 15.98 -38.32
C PHE A 114 3.55 15.54 -38.75
N SER A 115 4.09 16.14 -39.81
CA SER A 115 5.44 15.87 -40.31
C SER A 115 5.72 14.40 -40.70
N GLY A 116 4.73 13.70 -41.27
CA GLY A 116 4.91 12.32 -41.76
C GLY A 116 4.88 11.24 -40.66
N GLU A 117 4.63 11.63 -39.41
CA GLU A 117 4.35 10.72 -38.29
C GLU A 117 2.90 10.91 -37.80
N THR A 118 2.20 9.80 -37.54
CA THR A 118 0.82 9.82 -37.05
C THR A 118 0.84 9.96 -35.54
N VAL A 119 0.48 11.13 -35.02
CA VAL A 119 0.43 11.36 -33.57
C VAL A 119 -1.02 11.31 -33.11
N CYS A 120 -1.30 10.42 -32.17
CA CYS A 120 -2.65 10.19 -31.64
C CYS A 120 -2.68 10.42 -30.13
N TRP A 121 -3.76 11.04 -29.65
CA TRP A 121 -3.98 11.33 -28.24
C TRP A 121 -5.42 11.09 -27.82
N CYS A 122 -5.63 10.85 -26.53
CA CYS A 122 -6.94 10.64 -25.93
C CYS A 122 -7.54 11.99 -25.48
N GLN A 123 -8.82 12.21 -25.80
CA GLN A 123 -9.61 13.36 -25.35
C GLN A 123 -10.68 12.87 -24.37
#